data_AF-A0A7W6NIS0-F1
#
_entry.id   AF-A0A7W6NIS0-F1
#
_cell.length_a   1.000
_cell.length_b   1.000
_cell.length_c   1.000
_cell.angle_alpha   90.00
_cell.angle_beta   90.00
_cell.angle_gamma   90.00
#
_symmetry.space_group_name_H-M   'P 1'
#
loop_
_entity.id
_entity.type
_entity.pdbx_description
1 polymer ?
#
loop_
_entity_poly.entity_id
_entity_poly.type
_entity_poly.pdbx_seq_one_letter_code
_entity_poly.pdbx_strand_id
1 'polypeptide(L)'
;MTVTDEIKCCACEDNPKAPNIPCAICGSAALSAQPAGISRALMGKIIDEVFDGALEDASVIEDIYRVIVREAALSVQPAEAVKPLEWKEGASGTYTEVAESVFGHYSVWEIDGTGCWAPWKQGSGILVDGGIAGAKAAAQADYERRILSALTTPPTDLREENERLTESLRIAQGITDAAIEDYNDTLSRATTAEQRVKALEEENERLRQQVAELDGEAKEESLWRFWNGKARNLADALTTARSEITRLETASNAANREARMLAQAMHEQSYPHVAEWQMLDDTAGIITQISNMAAGIRDRATAAEASLSQAIKERDKAVEETREECAALIDVMLSETLWKTRDWARGALTIAARAIRRGRHLTVQEKAKNALEWIEGGEA
;
A
#
# COMPACT_ATOMS: atom_id res chain seq x y z
N MET A 1 -39.22 -8.31 -45.21
CA MET A 1 -38.72 -9.45 -46.01
C MET A 1 -37.34 -9.78 -45.48
N THR A 2 -37.27 -10.78 -44.61
CA THR A 2 -36.03 -11.29 -44.01
C THR A 2 -35.46 -12.36 -44.93
N VAL A 3 -34.29 -12.10 -45.50
CA VAL A 3 -33.52 -13.08 -46.27
C VAL A 3 -32.42 -13.60 -45.34
N THR A 4 -32.59 -14.83 -44.86
CA THR A 4 -31.56 -15.60 -44.18
C THR A 4 -31.01 -16.59 -45.18
N ASP A 5 -29.78 -16.38 -45.63
CA ASP A 5 -29.05 -17.32 -46.48
C ASP A 5 -28.56 -18.50 -45.62
N GLU A 6 -29.17 -19.65 -45.82
CA GLU A 6 -28.69 -20.95 -45.32
C GLU A 6 -27.56 -21.46 -46.22
N ILE A 7 -26.35 -21.53 -45.68
CA ILE A 7 -25.25 -22.27 -46.29
C ILE A 7 -25.50 -23.76 -46.05
N LYS A 8 -26.02 -24.45 -47.07
CA LYS A 8 -26.11 -25.92 -47.10
C LYS A 8 -24.72 -26.52 -47.35
N CYS A 9 -24.18 -27.22 -46.36
CA CYS A 9 -23.04 -28.11 -46.53
C CYS A 9 -23.55 -29.44 -47.12
N CYS A 10 -23.19 -29.74 -48.37
CA CYS A 10 -23.50 -31.00 -49.03
C CYS A 10 -22.66 -32.15 -48.45
N ALA A 11 -23.28 -33.33 -48.36
CA ALA A 11 -22.68 -34.66 -48.12
C ALA A 11 -22.52 -35.12 -46.66
N CYS A 12 -23.65 -35.40 -46.00
CA CYS A 12 -23.76 -36.43 -44.95
C CYS A 12 -25.20 -37.00 -44.97
N GLU A 13 -25.60 -37.64 -46.06
CA GLU A 13 -26.85 -38.44 -46.08
C GLU A 13 -26.49 -39.92 -46.27
N ASP A 14 -27.17 -40.76 -45.48
CA ASP A 14 -27.22 -42.22 -45.52
C ASP A 14 -26.20 -43.04 -44.69
N ASN A 15 -26.28 -43.00 -43.35
CA ASN A 15 -26.09 -44.21 -42.52
C ASN A 15 -26.67 -44.08 -41.08
N PRO A 16 -27.80 -44.74 -40.73
CA PRO A 16 -28.41 -44.59 -39.40
C PRO A 16 -27.83 -45.48 -38.28
N LYS A 17 -26.64 -46.08 -38.41
CA LYS A 17 -26.07 -46.97 -37.38
C LYS A 17 -24.55 -46.86 -37.19
N ALA A 18 -24.03 -45.67 -36.86
CA ALA A 18 -22.66 -45.54 -36.35
C ALA A 18 -22.61 -44.65 -35.08
N PRO A 19 -21.92 -45.08 -34.00
CA PRO A 19 -21.72 -44.26 -32.82
C PRO A 19 -20.72 -43.13 -33.10
N ASN A 20 -21.00 -41.96 -32.51
CA ASN A 20 -20.23 -40.70 -32.56
C ASN A 20 -18.71 -40.90 -32.61
N ILE A 21 -18.11 -40.67 -33.78
CA ILE A 21 -16.67 -40.43 -33.94
C ILE A 21 -16.54 -39.03 -34.57
N PRO A 22 -15.88 -38.05 -33.93
CA PRO A 22 -15.67 -36.74 -34.52
C PRO A 22 -14.79 -36.85 -35.77
N CYS A 23 -15.31 -36.36 -36.90
CA CYS A 23 -14.66 -36.37 -38.20
C CYS A 23 -13.42 -35.46 -38.19
N ALA A 24 -12.22 -36.07 -38.25
CA ALA A 24 -10.93 -35.39 -38.30
C ALA A 24 -10.55 -34.82 -39.70
N ILE A 25 -11.49 -34.81 -40.66
CA ILE A 25 -11.23 -34.45 -42.07
C ILE A 25 -11.87 -33.11 -42.46
N CYS A 26 -12.56 -32.43 -41.54
CA CYS A 26 -12.95 -31.02 -41.70
C CYS A 26 -11.79 -30.11 -41.31
N GLY A 27 -10.65 -30.27 -41.98
CA GLY A 27 -9.49 -29.41 -41.82
C GLY A 27 -9.76 -28.00 -42.37
N SER A 28 -9.24 -27.03 -41.63
CA SER A 28 -8.41 -25.98 -42.22
C SER A 28 -9.10 -25.02 -43.21
N ALA A 29 -10.12 -24.31 -42.76
CA ALA A 29 -10.31 -22.93 -43.19
C ALA A 29 -9.86 -22.02 -42.04
N ALA A 30 -8.53 -21.89 -41.88
CA ALA A 30 -7.95 -20.80 -41.13
C ALA A 30 -8.31 -19.51 -41.89
N LEU A 31 -9.45 -18.91 -41.54
CA LEU A 31 -9.62 -17.48 -41.74
C LEU A 31 -8.39 -16.84 -41.09
N SER A 32 -7.64 -16.10 -41.90
CA SER A 32 -6.66 -15.13 -41.41
C SER A 32 -7.37 -14.24 -40.40
N ALA A 33 -7.27 -14.56 -39.12
CA ALA A 33 -7.70 -13.70 -38.03
C ALA A 33 -6.74 -12.51 -38.07
N GLN A 34 -7.11 -11.49 -38.87
CA GLN A 34 -6.55 -10.18 -38.69
C GLN A 34 -6.77 -9.79 -37.22
N PRO A 35 -5.78 -9.19 -36.54
CA PRO A 35 -5.97 -8.72 -35.18
C PRO A 35 -7.24 -7.85 -35.17
N ALA A 36 -8.16 -8.14 -34.25
CA ALA A 36 -9.45 -7.46 -34.17
C ALA A 36 -9.19 -5.96 -34.04
N GLY A 37 -9.25 -5.26 -35.18
CA GLY A 37 -8.95 -3.84 -35.23
C GLY A 37 -9.90 -3.12 -34.29
N ILE A 38 -9.36 -2.22 -33.46
CA ILE A 38 -10.15 -1.33 -32.63
C ILE A 38 -11.20 -0.67 -33.53
N SER A 39 -12.47 -0.96 -33.28
CA SER A 39 -13.56 -0.45 -34.11
C SER A 39 -13.54 1.08 -34.09
N ARG A 40 -13.80 1.71 -35.24
CA ARG A 40 -13.81 3.17 -35.40
C ARG A 40 -14.70 3.88 -34.36
N ALA A 41 -15.77 3.21 -33.93
CA ALA A 41 -16.67 3.70 -32.89
C ALA A 41 -16.05 3.69 -31.48
N LEU A 42 -15.23 2.69 -31.14
CA LEU A 42 -14.52 2.65 -29.86
C LEU A 42 -13.39 3.67 -29.82
N MET A 43 -12.69 3.86 -30.95
CA MET A 43 -11.61 4.85 -31.07
C MET A 43 -12.15 6.28 -30.92
N GLY A 44 -13.30 6.59 -31.53
CA GLY A 44 -13.95 7.89 -31.36
C GLY A 44 -14.25 8.21 -29.90
N LYS A 45 -14.73 7.22 -29.12
CA LYS A 45 -14.97 7.40 -27.68
C LYS A 45 -13.71 7.67 -26.88
N ILE A 46 -12.62 6.95 -27.16
CA ILE A 46 -11.32 7.17 -26.49
C ILE A 46 -10.80 8.58 -26.80
N ILE A 47 -10.95 9.04 -28.04
CA ILE A 47 -10.50 10.38 -28.45
C ILE A 47 -11.36 11.46 -27.77
N ASP A 48 -12.68 11.27 -27.71
CA ASP A 48 -13.58 12.20 -27.03
C ASP A 48 -13.28 12.27 -25.52
N GLU A 49 -12.94 11.15 -24.89
CA GLU A 49 -12.68 11.05 -23.44
C GLU A 49 -11.28 11.54 -23.04
N VAL A 50 -10.28 11.41 -23.92
CA VAL A 50 -8.89 11.83 -23.64
C VAL A 50 -8.61 13.26 -24.10
N PHE A 51 -9.23 13.69 -25.19
CA PHE A 51 -8.99 15.00 -25.81
C PHE A 51 -10.17 15.97 -25.70
N ASP A 52 -11.21 15.62 -24.92
CA ASP A 52 -12.39 16.48 -24.64
C ASP A 52 -13.06 17.01 -25.94
N GLY A 53 -13.01 16.21 -27.01
CA GLY A 53 -13.54 16.58 -28.33
C GLY A 53 -12.74 17.63 -29.11
N ALA A 54 -11.53 18.00 -28.68
CA ALA A 54 -10.72 19.07 -29.30
C ALA A 54 -10.07 18.69 -30.65
N LEU A 55 -10.24 17.46 -31.12
CA LEU A 55 -9.74 17.00 -32.41
C LEU A 55 -10.85 17.07 -33.47
N GLU A 56 -11.13 18.27 -33.97
CA GLU A 56 -12.13 18.50 -35.02
C GLU A 56 -11.67 18.01 -36.42
N ASP A 57 -10.37 17.73 -36.59
CA ASP A 57 -9.80 17.36 -37.88
C ASP A 57 -9.61 15.84 -38.00
N ALA A 58 -10.46 15.23 -38.83
CA ALA A 58 -10.43 13.81 -39.15
C ALA A 58 -9.08 13.33 -39.74
N SER A 59 -8.25 14.24 -40.27
CA SER A 59 -6.92 13.90 -40.79
C SER A 59 -5.92 13.52 -39.70
N VAL A 60 -6.00 14.13 -38.51
CA VAL A 60 -5.13 13.78 -37.37
C VAL A 60 -5.42 12.36 -36.87
N ILE A 61 -6.69 11.96 -36.89
CA ILE A 61 -7.10 10.59 -36.52
C ILE A 61 -6.50 9.58 -37.50
N GLU A 62 -6.49 9.86 -38.80
CA GLU A 62 -5.85 9.00 -39.79
C GLU A 62 -4.32 8.93 -39.63
N ASP A 63 -3.67 10.03 -39.27
CA ASP A 63 -2.22 10.04 -39.01
C ASP A 63 -1.87 9.23 -37.75
N ILE A 64 -2.69 9.30 -36.70
CA ILE A 64 -2.56 8.43 -35.52
C ILE A 64 -2.73 6.95 -35.91
N TYR A 65 -3.73 6.63 -36.75
CA TYR A 65 -3.89 5.25 -37.27
C TYR A 65 -2.67 4.80 -38.07
N ARG A 66 -2.09 5.67 -38.91
CA ARG A 66 -0.87 5.32 -39.67
C ARG A 66 0.31 5.07 -38.75
N VAL A 67 0.46 5.85 -37.68
CA VAL A 67 1.51 5.62 -36.68
C VAL A 67 1.27 4.31 -35.93
N ILE A 68 0.05 4.05 -35.45
CA ILE A 68 -0.29 2.81 -34.75
C ILE A 68 -0.10 1.59 -35.65
N VAL A 69 -0.56 1.63 -36.91
CA VAL A 69 -0.39 0.53 -37.86
C VAL A 69 1.09 0.35 -38.23
N ARG A 70 1.85 1.44 -38.37
CA ARG A 70 3.29 1.37 -38.61
C ARG A 70 4.04 0.78 -37.43
N GLU A 71 3.75 1.21 -36.21
CA GLU A 71 4.36 0.70 -34.98
C GLU A 71 3.94 -0.75 -34.70
N ALA A 72 2.68 -1.10 -34.92
CA ALA A 72 2.21 -2.48 -34.84
C ALA A 72 2.88 -3.38 -35.89
N ALA A 73 3.09 -2.88 -37.11
CA ALA A 73 3.84 -3.59 -38.14
C ALA A 73 5.35 -3.70 -37.80
N LEU A 74 5.92 -2.72 -37.10
CA LEU A 74 7.30 -2.78 -36.58
C LEU A 74 7.43 -3.70 -35.35
N SER A 75 6.35 -3.90 -34.60
CA SER A 75 6.28 -4.78 -33.43
C SER A 75 6.13 -6.27 -33.78
N VAL A 76 5.75 -6.61 -35.01
CA VAL A 76 5.82 -7.98 -35.52
C VAL A 76 7.19 -8.19 -36.14
N GLN A 77 8.23 -8.13 -35.31
CA GLN A 77 9.54 -8.64 -35.70
C GLN A 77 9.38 -10.15 -35.97
N PRO A 78 9.77 -10.67 -37.15
CA PRO A 78 9.80 -12.10 -37.37
C PRO A 78 10.69 -12.70 -36.29
N ALA A 79 10.21 -13.77 -35.62
CA ALA A 79 10.86 -14.43 -34.49
C ALA A 79 12.40 -14.37 -34.66
N GLU A 80 13.03 -13.42 -33.96
CA GLU A 80 14.46 -13.24 -34.06
C GLU A 80 15.09 -14.56 -33.65
N ALA A 81 15.99 -15.07 -34.50
CA ALA A 81 16.69 -16.30 -34.22
C ALA A 81 17.34 -16.16 -32.83
N VAL A 82 16.92 -17.01 -31.89
CA VAL A 82 17.42 -16.99 -30.52
C VAL A 82 18.94 -17.12 -30.57
N LYS A 83 19.66 -16.17 -29.96
CA LYS A 83 21.12 -16.15 -29.96
C LYS A 83 21.65 -17.48 -29.38
N PRO A 84 22.55 -18.21 -30.07
CA PRO A 84 23.15 -19.42 -29.53
C PRO A 84 23.92 -19.17 -28.22
N LEU A 85 23.91 -20.15 -27.31
CA LEU A 85 24.70 -20.12 -26.07
C LEU A 85 26.20 -20.10 -26.38
N GLU A 86 26.90 -19.14 -25.78
CA GLU A 86 28.36 -19.01 -25.89
C GLU A 86 29.04 -19.74 -24.73
N TRP A 87 29.69 -20.86 -25.04
CA TRP A 87 30.35 -21.72 -24.05
C TRP A 87 31.75 -21.21 -23.71
N LYS A 88 32.05 -21.14 -22.41
CA LYS A 88 33.35 -20.82 -21.83
C LYS A 88 33.81 -21.99 -20.97
N GLU A 89 35.11 -22.22 -20.87
CA GLU A 89 35.65 -23.16 -19.88
C GLU A 89 35.31 -22.69 -18.46
N GLY A 90 34.87 -23.61 -17.60
CA GLY A 90 34.57 -23.34 -16.21
C GLY A 90 35.82 -23.07 -15.36
N ALA A 91 35.65 -23.01 -14.05
CA ALA A 91 36.77 -22.81 -13.13
C ALA A 91 37.83 -23.91 -13.30
N SER A 92 39.11 -23.55 -13.21
CA SER A 92 40.21 -24.51 -13.32
C SER A 92 40.03 -25.67 -12.35
N GLY A 93 40.07 -26.91 -12.87
CA GLY A 93 39.82 -28.13 -12.10
C GLY A 93 38.37 -28.62 -12.13
N THR A 94 37.44 -27.88 -12.73
CA THR A 94 36.08 -28.37 -13.03
C THR A 94 36.04 -28.83 -14.48
N TYR A 95 35.62 -30.07 -14.74
CA TYR A 95 35.41 -30.59 -16.10
C TYR A 95 34.11 -30.05 -16.73
N THR A 96 33.81 -28.79 -16.45
CA THR A 96 32.53 -28.15 -16.70
C THR A 96 32.73 -27.00 -17.67
N GLU A 97 31.94 -26.94 -18.72
CA GLU A 97 31.80 -25.75 -19.54
C GLU A 97 30.54 -24.99 -19.15
N VAL A 98 30.61 -23.66 -19.18
CA VAL A 98 29.55 -22.78 -18.70
C VAL A 98 29.17 -21.78 -19.79
N ALA A 99 27.87 -21.59 -20.02
CA ALA A 99 27.34 -20.54 -20.88
C ALA A 99 26.45 -19.58 -20.09
N GLU A 100 26.70 -18.27 -20.21
CA GLU A 100 25.90 -17.22 -19.58
C GLU A 100 24.65 -16.90 -20.42
N SER A 101 23.52 -16.68 -19.75
CA SER A 101 22.23 -16.40 -20.36
C SER A 101 21.44 -15.38 -19.53
N VAL A 102 20.34 -14.86 -20.09
CA VAL A 102 19.42 -13.97 -19.36
C VAL A 102 18.73 -14.63 -18.16
N PHE A 103 18.73 -15.97 -18.08
CA PHE A 103 18.12 -16.75 -17.00
C PHE A 103 19.13 -17.25 -15.96
N GLY A 104 20.40 -16.82 -16.02
CA GLY A 104 21.50 -17.37 -15.24
C GLY A 104 22.53 -18.04 -16.14
N HIS A 105 23.15 -19.14 -15.71
CA HIS A 105 24.06 -19.91 -16.57
C HIS A 105 23.64 -21.37 -16.76
N TYR A 106 24.11 -21.94 -17.86
CA TYR A 106 24.02 -23.36 -18.15
C TYR A 106 25.39 -24.00 -17.93
N SER A 107 25.41 -25.11 -17.23
CA SER A 107 26.62 -25.91 -17.01
C SER A 107 26.48 -27.23 -17.74
N VAL A 108 27.52 -27.62 -18.47
CA VAL A 108 27.61 -28.94 -19.13
C VAL A 108 28.89 -29.63 -18.70
N TRP A 109 28.83 -30.93 -18.46
CA TRP A 109 29.98 -31.76 -18.10
C TRP A 109 29.77 -33.18 -18.64
N GLU A 110 30.79 -34.02 -18.60
CA GLU A 110 30.72 -35.41 -19.06
C GLU A 110 31.15 -36.36 -17.95
N ILE A 111 30.41 -37.47 -17.79
CA ILE A 111 30.71 -38.54 -16.84
C ILE A 111 30.72 -39.85 -17.64
N ASP A 112 31.88 -40.49 -17.72
CA ASP A 112 32.06 -41.80 -18.39
C ASP A 112 31.46 -41.88 -19.81
N GLY A 113 31.67 -40.86 -20.64
CA GLY A 113 31.13 -40.79 -22.00
C GLY A 113 29.67 -40.29 -22.10
N THR A 114 29.02 -40.06 -20.97
CA THR A 114 27.63 -39.58 -20.89
C THR A 114 27.60 -38.08 -20.61
N GLY A 115 26.95 -37.32 -21.49
CA GLY A 115 26.79 -35.88 -21.33
C GLY A 115 25.80 -35.54 -20.21
N CYS A 116 26.11 -34.51 -19.43
CA CYS A 116 25.26 -33.98 -18.38
C CYS A 116 25.08 -32.47 -18.59
N TRP A 117 23.89 -31.94 -18.36
CA TRP A 117 23.68 -30.49 -18.35
C TRP A 117 22.75 -30.03 -17.22
N ALA A 118 22.92 -28.82 -16.71
CA ALA A 118 22.02 -28.23 -15.72
C ALA A 118 21.79 -26.73 -15.98
N PRO A 119 20.55 -26.24 -15.89
CA PRO A 119 20.29 -24.82 -15.77
C PRO A 119 20.59 -24.35 -14.34
N TRP A 120 20.99 -23.09 -14.19
CA TRP A 120 21.29 -22.48 -12.89
C TRP A 120 20.18 -22.75 -11.87
N LYS A 121 20.61 -23.15 -10.65
CA LYS A 121 19.79 -23.53 -9.47
C LYS A 121 19.09 -24.89 -9.47
N GLN A 122 19.11 -25.67 -10.56
CA GLN A 122 18.48 -27.01 -10.51
C GLN A 122 19.32 -28.11 -9.87
N GLY A 123 20.60 -27.86 -9.54
CA GLY A 123 21.43 -28.70 -8.67
C GLY A 123 21.81 -30.08 -9.24
N SER A 124 20.82 -30.88 -9.63
CA SER A 124 20.98 -32.16 -10.34
C SER A 124 21.07 -31.92 -11.84
N GLY A 125 22.17 -32.36 -12.46
CA GLY A 125 22.28 -32.41 -13.92
C GLY A 125 21.33 -33.42 -14.55
N ILE A 126 20.94 -33.17 -15.79
CA ILE A 126 20.14 -34.03 -16.65
C ILE A 126 21.10 -34.78 -17.57
N LEU A 127 21.04 -36.11 -17.54
CA LEU A 127 21.83 -37.00 -18.40
C LEU A 127 21.27 -37.01 -19.82
N VAL A 128 22.15 -36.94 -20.80
CA VAL A 128 21.83 -37.03 -22.23
C VAL A 128 22.88 -37.83 -22.99
N ASP A 129 22.42 -38.51 -24.04
CA ASP A 129 23.29 -39.25 -24.94
C ASP A 129 24.11 -38.31 -25.84
N GLY A 130 25.25 -38.79 -26.34
CA GLY A 130 26.09 -38.05 -27.28
C GLY A 130 27.19 -37.19 -26.62
N GLY A 131 27.57 -37.52 -25.39
CA GLY A 131 28.67 -36.86 -24.65
C GLY A 131 28.43 -35.35 -24.48
N ILE A 132 29.52 -34.60 -24.37
CA ILE A 132 29.46 -33.14 -24.19
C ILE A 132 28.69 -32.41 -25.31
N ALA A 133 28.73 -32.91 -26.55
CA ALA A 133 28.01 -32.31 -27.68
C ALA A 133 26.49 -32.47 -27.52
N GLY A 134 26.03 -33.64 -27.05
CA GLY A 134 24.63 -33.87 -26.71
C GLY A 134 24.15 -32.98 -25.57
N ALA A 135 24.99 -32.81 -24.53
CA ALA A 135 24.70 -31.92 -23.40
C ALA A 135 24.52 -30.45 -23.83
N LYS A 136 25.41 -29.94 -24.69
CA LYS A 136 25.30 -28.57 -25.24
C LYS A 136 24.04 -28.39 -26.09
N ALA A 137 23.70 -29.36 -26.94
CA ALA A 137 22.49 -29.32 -27.76
C ALA A 137 21.21 -29.33 -26.92
N ALA A 138 21.18 -30.16 -25.86
CA ALA A 138 20.05 -30.22 -24.95
C ALA A 138 19.87 -28.92 -24.13
N ALA A 139 20.97 -28.36 -23.63
CA ALA A 139 20.97 -27.06 -22.95
C ALA A 139 20.49 -25.93 -23.88
N GLN A 140 20.94 -25.91 -25.14
CA GLN A 140 20.49 -24.95 -26.15
C GLN A 140 18.98 -25.06 -26.41
N ALA A 141 18.46 -26.28 -26.57
CA ALA A 141 17.03 -26.49 -26.79
C ALA A 141 16.18 -26.06 -25.57
N ASP A 142 16.67 -26.28 -24.35
CA ASP A 142 15.99 -25.78 -23.14
C ASP A 142 15.98 -24.25 -23.08
N TYR A 143 17.12 -23.62 -23.38
CA TYR A 143 17.25 -22.17 -23.42
C TYR A 143 16.30 -21.54 -24.45
N GLU A 144 16.28 -22.06 -25.68
CA GLU A 144 15.36 -21.61 -26.74
C GLU A 144 13.91 -21.76 -26.32
N ARG A 145 13.55 -22.91 -25.75
CA ARG A 145 12.20 -23.15 -25.24
C ARG A 145 11.80 -22.14 -24.16
N ARG A 146 12.70 -21.78 -23.24
CA ARG A 146 12.41 -20.78 -22.20
C ARG A 146 12.24 -19.38 -22.77
N ILE A 147 13.06 -18.98 -23.74
CA ILE A 147 12.89 -17.70 -24.44
C ILE A 147 11.56 -17.66 -25.18
N LEU A 148 11.25 -18.69 -25.96
CA LEU A 148 9.98 -18.78 -26.68
C LEU A 148 8.80 -18.76 -25.72
N SER A 149 8.88 -19.47 -24.58
CA SER A 149 7.85 -19.44 -23.54
C SER A 149 7.69 -18.04 -22.95
N ALA A 150 8.79 -17.31 -22.69
CA ALA A 150 8.74 -15.95 -22.17
C ALA A 150 8.13 -14.97 -23.18
N LEU A 151 8.41 -15.14 -24.47
CA LEU A 151 7.85 -14.31 -25.55
C LEU A 151 6.38 -14.60 -25.85
N THR A 152 5.93 -15.83 -25.61
CA THR A 152 4.56 -16.28 -25.88
C THR A 152 3.62 -16.17 -24.69
N THR A 153 4.15 -15.97 -23.48
CA THR A 153 3.33 -15.65 -22.33
C THR A 153 2.73 -14.27 -22.59
N PRO A 154 1.41 -14.15 -22.85
CA PRO A 154 0.81 -12.84 -22.97
C PRO A 154 1.12 -12.09 -21.67
N PRO A 155 1.44 -10.79 -21.72
CA PRO A 155 1.57 -10.04 -20.49
C PRO A 155 0.28 -10.28 -19.70
N THR A 156 0.37 -11.05 -18.61
CA THR A 156 -0.67 -11.08 -17.58
C THR A 156 -1.01 -9.62 -17.35
N ASP A 157 -2.29 -9.26 -17.31
CA ASP A 157 -2.65 -7.86 -17.13
C ASP A 157 -2.05 -7.37 -15.81
N LEU A 158 -0.85 -6.79 -15.89
CA LEU A 158 -0.04 -6.41 -14.75
C LEU A 158 -0.79 -5.37 -13.93
N ARG A 159 -1.75 -4.70 -14.55
CA ARG A 159 -2.68 -3.81 -13.88
C ARG A 159 -3.61 -4.58 -12.94
N GLU A 160 -4.28 -5.63 -13.40
CA GLU A 160 -5.17 -6.44 -12.58
C GLU A 160 -4.42 -7.11 -11.42
N GLU A 161 -3.22 -7.64 -11.68
CA GLU A 161 -2.39 -8.22 -10.63
C GLU A 161 -1.89 -7.17 -9.61
N ASN A 162 -1.49 -5.98 -10.08
CA ASN A 162 -1.12 -4.88 -9.18
C ASN A 162 -2.32 -4.40 -8.36
N GLU A 163 -3.51 -4.25 -8.96
CA GLU A 163 -4.73 -3.88 -8.25
C GLU A 163 -5.06 -4.92 -7.16
N ARG A 164 -4.92 -6.22 -7.47
CA ARG A 164 -5.11 -7.30 -6.49
C ARG A 164 -4.10 -7.26 -5.35
N LEU A 165 -2.83 -6.99 -5.65
CA LEU A 165 -1.78 -6.87 -4.66
C LEU A 165 -1.96 -5.63 -3.78
N THR A 166 -2.37 -4.50 -4.37
CA THR A 166 -2.68 -3.26 -3.64
C THR A 166 -3.85 -3.45 -2.68
N GLU A 167 -4.93 -4.12 -3.10
CA GLU A 167 -6.06 -4.37 -2.19
C GLU A 167 -5.67 -5.36 -1.09
N SER A 168 -4.89 -6.40 -1.41
CA SER A 168 -4.37 -7.34 -0.40
C SER A 168 -3.50 -6.62 0.64
N LEU A 169 -2.66 -5.68 0.21
CA LEU A 169 -1.82 -4.88 1.09
C LEU A 169 -2.66 -3.96 1.98
N ARG A 170 -3.70 -3.33 1.43
CA ARG A 170 -4.63 -2.46 2.18
C ARG A 170 -5.35 -3.23 3.29
N ILE A 171 -5.82 -4.45 2.99
CA ILE A 171 -6.45 -5.33 3.97
C ILE A 171 -5.46 -5.72 5.08
N ALA A 172 -4.25 -6.12 4.71
CA ALA A 172 -3.22 -6.50 5.69
C ALA A 172 -2.86 -5.33 6.62
N GLN A 173 -2.74 -4.11 6.09
CA GLN A 173 -2.51 -2.90 6.88
C GLN A 173 -3.64 -2.60 7.88
N GLY A 174 -4.89 -2.74 7.44
CA GLY A 174 -6.05 -2.55 8.34
C GLY A 174 -6.08 -3.56 9.50
N ILE A 175 -5.65 -4.80 9.27
CA ILE A 175 -5.55 -5.83 10.33
C ILE A 175 -4.42 -5.46 11.31
N THR A 176 -3.27 -4.99 10.81
CA THR A 176 -2.15 -4.61 11.69
C THR A 176 -2.48 -3.40 12.56
N ASP A 177 -3.17 -2.39 12.01
CA ASP A 177 -3.52 -1.18 12.76
C ASP A 177 -4.51 -1.49 13.89
N ALA A 178 -5.51 -2.34 13.62
CA ALA A 178 -6.46 -2.80 14.63
C ALA A 178 -5.76 -3.58 15.76
N ALA A 179 -4.79 -4.43 15.42
CA ALA A 179 -4.02 -5.18 16.41
C ALA A 179 -3.12 -4.27 17.28
N ILE A 180 -2.54 -3.20 16.68
CA ILE A 180 -1.74 -2.21 17.40
C ILE A 180 -2.61 -1.42 18.39
N GLU A 181 -3.83 -1.04 17.99
CA GLU A 181 -4.77 -0.33 18.86
C GLU A 181 -5.18 -1.19 20.08
N ASP A 182 -5.52 -2.45 19.87
CA ASP A 182 -5.88 -3.40 20.95
C ASP A 182 -4.71 -3.67 21.91
N TYR A 183 -3.49 -3.78 21.38
CA TYR A 183 -2.28 -3.93 22.20
C TYR A 183 -2.05 -2.69 23.09
N ASN A 184 -2.18 -1.48 22.53
CA ASN A 184 -1.98 -0.24 23.27
C ASN A 184 -3.04 -0.04 24.36
N ASP A 185 -4.30 -0.39 24.11
CA ASP A 185 -5.36 -0.38 25.14
C ASP A 185 -5.04 -1.37 26.26
N THR A 186 -4.62 -2.60 25.90
CA THR A 186 -4.22 -3.62 26.89
C THR A 186 -3.04 -3.14 27.75
N LEU A 187 -2.03 -2.51 27.14
CA LEU A 187 -0.88 -1.95 27.85
C LEU A 187 -1.28 -0.79 28.79
N SER A 188 -2.22 0.06 28.36
CA SER A 188 -2.76 1.15 29.18
C SER A 188 -3.52 0.62 30.41
N ARG A 189 -4.29 -0.45 30.23
CA ARG A 189 -4.98 -1.13 31.35
C ARG A 189 -3.99 -1.79 32.31
N ALA A 190 -2.94 -2.42 31.79
CA ALA A 190 -1.90 -3.06 32.61
C ALA A 190 -1.14 -2.04 33.47
N THR A 191 -0.71 -0.93 32.87
CA THR A 191 -0.01 0.16 33.61
C THR A 191 -0.92 0.79 34.68
N THR A 192 -2.21 0.97 34.40
CA THR A 192 -3.19 1.43 35.39
C THR A 192 -3.35 0.43 36.55
N ALA A 193 -3.35 -0.88 36.25
CA ALA A 193 -3.43 -1.92 37.27
C ALA A 193 -2.19 -1.95 38.16
N GLU A 194 -0.99 -1.80 37.58
CA GLU A 194 0.28 -1.73 38.34
C GLU A 194 0.31 -0.53 39.29
N GLN A 195 -0.11 0.65 38.83
CA GLN A 195 -0.22 1.84 39.68
C GLN A 195 -1.18 1.62 40.84
N ARG A 196 -2.31 0.94 40.60
CA ARG A 196 -3.28 0.60 41.63
C ARG A 196 -2.73 -0.39 42.65
N VAL A 197 -1.95 -1.39 42.23
CA VAL A 197 -1.26 -2.33 43.14
C VAL A 197 -0.29 -1.58 44.04
N LYS A 198 0.55 -0.71 43.46
CA LYS A 198 1.51 0.09 44.23
C LYS A 198 0.82 1.00 45.26
N ALA A 199 -0.28 1.66 44.87
CA ALA A 199 -1.06 2.48 45.79
C ALA A 199 -1.67 1.66 46.94
N LEU A 200 -2.13 0.44 46.67
CA LEU A 200 -2.65 -0.47 47.69
C LEU A 200 -1.55 -0.98 48.63
N GLU A 201 -0.34 -1.21 48.13
CA GLU A 201 0.82 -1.59 48.95
C GLU A 201 1.24 -0.47 49.91
N GLU A 202 1.32 0.78 49.41
CA GLU A 202 1.61 1.96 50.22
C GLU A 202 0.53 2.19 51.29
N GLU A 203 -0.76 2.01 50.95
CA GLU A 203 -1.84 2.08 51.94
C GLU A 203 -1.69 0.97 52.99
N ASN A 204 -1.41 -0.27 52.58
CA ASN A 204 -1.22 -1.40 53.50
C ASN A 204 -0.11 -1.13 54.51
N GLU A 205 1.01 -0.55 54.06
CA GLU A 205 2.14 -0.23 54.92
C GLU A 205 1.78 0.88 55.93
N ARG A 206 1.09 1.93 55.47
CA ARG A 206 0.57 2.99 56.36
C ARG A 206 -0.36 2.42 57.44
N LEU A 207 -1.21 1.48 57.06
CA LEU A 207 -2.14 0.82 57.99
C LEU A 207 -1.40 -0.04 59.03
N ARG A 208 -0.36 -0.76 58.63
CA ARG A 208 0.50 -1.51 59.56
C ARG A 208 1.16 -0.60 60.59
N GLN A 209 1.63 0.57 60.18
CA GLN A 209 2.19 1.58 61.08
C GLN A 209 1.13 2.10 62.08
N GLN A 210 -0.08 2.42 61.60
CA GLN A 210 -1.18 2.85 62.48
C GLN A 210 -1.59 1.77 63.48
N VAL A 211 -1.58 0.49 63.08
CA VAL A 211 -1.84 -0.63 64.02
C VAL A 211 -0.75 -0.70 65.08
N ALA A 212 0.53 -0.54 64.70
CA ALA A 212 1.65 -0.57 65.65
C ALA A 212 1.62 0.59 66.66
N GLU A 213 1.09 1.75 66.29
CA GLU A 213 0.97 2.92 67.18
C GLU A 213 -0.19 2.83 68.18
N LEU A 214 -1.21 2.01 67.92
CA LEU A 214 -2.45 1.96 68.71
C LEU A 214 -2.39 1.03 69.94
N ASP A 215 -1.19 0.76 70.46
CA ASP A 215 -0.98 -0.13 71.62
C ASP A 215 -1.49 0.51 72.93
N GLY A 216 -2.69 0.11 73.35
CA GLY A 216 -3.40 0.63 74.52
C GLY A 216 -4.69 -0.16 74.83
N GLU A 217 -4.62 -0.96 75.90
CA GLU A 217 -5.40 -2.14 76.32
C GLU A 217 -6.95 -2.08 76.43
N ALA A 218 -7.66 -1.08 75.90
CA ALA A 218 -9.14 -1.03 76.02
C ALA A 218 -9.91 -0.81 74.70
N LYS A 219 -9.20 -0.79 73.56
CA LYS A 219 -9.78 -0.63 72.21
C LYS A 219 -9.64 -1.88 71.32
N GLU A 220 -9.05 -2.95 71.84
CA GLU A 220 -8.59 -4.11 71.07
C GLU A 220 -9.68 -4.79 70.25
N GLU A 221 -10.86 -5.08 70.80
CA GLU A 221 -11.84 -5.89 70.05
C GLU A 221 -12.52 -5.12 68.90
N SER A 222 -12.81 -3.83 69.11
CA SER A 222 -13.40 -2.98 68.06
C SER A 222 -12.39 -2.61 66.98
N LEU A 223 -11.13 -2.31 67.38
CA LEU A 223 -10.03 -2.12 66.44
C LEU A 223 -9.72 -3.41 65.71
N TRP A 224 -9.71 -4.56 66.39
CA TRP A 224 -9.48 -5.86 65.76
C TRP A 224 -10.57 -6.16 64.72
N ARG A 225 -11.86 -5.95 65.02
CA ARG A 225 -12.93 -6.15 64.01
C ARG A 225 -12.80 -5.20 62.83
N PHE A 226 -12.47 -3.93 63.07
CA PHE A 226 -12.25 -2.94 62.01
C PHE A 226 -11.05 -3.33 61.12
N TRP A 227 -9.91 -3.64 61.74
CA TRP A 227 -8.69 -4.04 61.05
C TRP A 227 -8.82 -5.37 60.33
N ASN A 228 -9.50 -6.35 60.92
CA ASN A 228 -9.73 -7.65 60.32
C ASN A 228 -10.74 -7.57 59.16
N GLY A 229 -11.72 -6.65 59.24
CA GLY A 229 -12.58 -6.31 58.10
C GLY A 229 -11.79 -5.66 56.96
N LYS A 230 -10.91 -4.72 57.28
CA LYS A 230 -10.06 -4.06 56.28
C LYS A 230 -9.05 -5.03 55.65
N ALA A 231 -8.47 -5.92 56.45
CA ALA A 231 -7.58 -6.98 55.99
C ALA A 231 -8.30 -7.97 55.06
N ARG A 232 -9.55 -8.34 55.37
CA ARG A 232 -10.39 -9.14 54.45
C ARG A 232 -10.66 -8.43 53.13
N ASN A 233 -11.07 -7.16 53.17
CA ASN A 233 -11.30 -6.39 51.94
C ASN A 233 -10.03 -6.29 51.08
N LEU A 234 -8.86 -6.13 51.70
CA LEU A 234 -7.57 -6.15 51.01
C LEU A 234 -7.23 -7.54 50.46
N ALA A 235 -7.50 -8.61 51.19
CA ALA A 235 -7.30 -9.98 50.72
C ALA A 235 -8.21 -10.32 49.52
N ASP A 236 -9.46 -9.86 49.54
CA ASP A 236 -10.42 -10.02 48.44
C ASP A 236 -9.98 -9.21 47.21
N ALA A 237 -9.49 -7.98 47.43
CA ALA A 237 -8.92 -7.14 46.37
C ALA A 237 -7.66 -7.77 45.74
N LEU A 238 -6.76 -8.32 46.55
CA LEU A 238 -5.57 -9.05 46.08
C LEU A 238 -5.94 -10.33 45.33
N THR A 239 -6.96 -11.04 45.79
CA THR A 239 -7.48 -12.23 45.09
C THR A 239 -8.06 -11.87 43.73
N THR A 240 -8.82 -10.77 43.67
CA THR A 240 -9.36 -10.23 42.41
C THR A 240 -8.26 -9.77 41.46
N ALA A 241 -7.24 -9.08 41.96
CA ALA A 241 -6.10 -8.66 41.16
C ALA A 241 -5.31 -9.87 40.61
N ARG A 242 -5.11 -10.92 41.43
CA ARG A 242 -4.47 -12.16 40.98
C ARG A 242 -5.26 -12.88 39.90
N SER A 243 -6.58 -12.99 40.04
CA SER A 243 -7.41 -13.60 38.99
C SER A 243 -7.34 -12.81 37.68
N GLU A 244 -7.22 -11.48 37.75
CA GLU A 244 -7.07 -10.64 36.56
C GLU A 244 -5.70 -10.82 35.89
N ILE A 245 -4.62 -10.93 36.67
CA ILE A 245 -3.29 -11.26 36.15
C ILE A 245 -3.33 -12.61 35.41
N THR A 246 -3.91 -13.65 36.02
CA THR A 246 -4.03 -14.97 35.37
C THR A 246 -4.88 -14.91 34.09
N ARG A 247 -5.93 -14.08 34.07
CA ARG A 247 -6.76 -13.85 32.88
C ARG A 247 -5.92 -13.20 31.76
N LEU A 248 -5.14 -12.18 32.09
CA LEU A 248 -4.27 -11.48 31.13
C LEU A 248 -3.12 -12.38 30.63
N GLU A 249 -2.52 -13.20 31.49
CA GLU A 249 -1.53 -14.21 31.07
C GLU A 249 -2.13 -15.23 30.10
N THR A 250 -3.36 -15.68 30.38
CA THR A 250 -4.07 -16.62 29.48
C THR A 250 -4.37 -15.97 28.12
N ALA A 251 -4.83 -14.71 28.12
CA ALA A 251 -5.07 -13.95 26.89
C ALA A 251 -3.79 -13.70 26.09
N SER A 252 -2.69 -13.32 26.76
CA SER A 252 -1.37 -13.15 26.14
C SER A 252 -0.86 -14.45 25.50
N ASN A 253 -1.02 -15.59 26.18
CA ASN A 253 -0.67 -16.90 25.65
C ASN A 253 -1.53 -17.31 24.44
N ALA A 254 -2.80 -16.92 24.40
CA ALA A 254 -3.68 -17.13 23.25
C ALA A 254 -3.24 -16.28 22.05
N ALA A 255 -3.02 -14.97 22.26
CA ALA A 255 -2.53 -14.06 21.22
C ALA A 255 -1.19 -14.51 20.64
N ASN A 256 -0.27 -14.98 21.49
CA ASN A 256 0.99 -15.60 21.08
C ASN A 256 0.80 -16.78 20.13
N ARG A 257 -0.14 -17.66 20.46
CA ARG A 257 -0.43 -18.84 19.65
C ARG A 257 -0.99 -18.45 18.28
N GLU A 258 -1.90 -17.49 18.24
CA GLU A 258 -2.49 -16.99 16.99
C GLU A 258 -1.44 -16.30 16.11
N ALA A 259 -0.60 -15.44 16.69
CA ALA A 259 0.50 -14.79 15.99
C ALA A 259 1.49 -15.83 15.42
N ARG A 260 1.78 -16.90 16.16
CA ARG A 260 2.58 -18.03 15.64
C ARG A 260 1.91 -18.67 14.44
N MET A 261 0.63 -19.07 14.55
CA MET A 261 -0.07 -19.70 13.42
C MET A 261 -0.08 -18.81 12.18
N LEU A 262 -0.26 -17.49 12.34
CA LEU A 262 -0.19 -16.53 11.24
C LEU A 262 1.22 -16.48 10.61
N ALA A 263 2.26 -16.34 11.43
CA ALA A 263 3.64 -16.31 10.94
C ALA A 263 4.01 -17.59 10.17
N GLN A 264 3.58 -18.75 10.67
CA GLN A 264 3.78 -20.03 9.98
C GLN A 264 3.05 -20.07 8.63
N ALA A 265 1.77 -19.68 8.59
CA ALA A 265 0.99 -19.64 7.35
C ALA A 265 1.61 -18.69 6.31
N MET A 266 2.04 -17.50 6.73
CA MET A 266 2.74 -16.55 5.85
C MET A 266 4.06 -17.11 5.31
N HIS A 267 4.82 -17.81 6.15
CA HIS A 267 6.07 -18.45 5.76
C HIS A 267 5.84 -19.57 4.74
N GLU A 268 4.93 -20.50 5.03
CA GLU A 268 4.58 -21.63 4.13
C GLU A 268 4.10 -21.12 2.76
N GLN A 269 3.32 -20.03 2.74
CA GLN A 269 2.82 -19.43 1.51
C GLN A 269 3.92 -18.74 0.68
N SER A 270 4.80 -17.98 1.34
CA SER A 270 5.74 -17.07 0.64
C SER A 270 7.12 -17.68 0.41
N TYR A 271 7.51 -18.66 1.21
CA TYR A 271 8.85 -19.25 1.21
C TYR A 271 8.83 -20.78 1.25
N PRO A 272 8.13 -21.47 0.32
CA PRO A 272 7.96 -22.93 0.37
C PRO A 272 9.26 -23.73 0.20
N HIS A 273 10.37 -23.06 -0.15
CA HIS A 273 11.69 -23.66 -0.37
C HIS A 273 12.61 -23.57 0.85
N VAL A 274 12.22 -22.86 1.91
CA VAL A 274 13.01 -22.76 3.15
C VAL A 274 12.59 -23.88 4.09
N ALA A 275 13.40 -24.94 4.15
CA ALA A 275 13.08 -26.15 4.91
C ALA A 275 13.28 -26.02 6.43
N GLU A 276 14.14 -25.08 6.87
CA GLU A 276 14.46 -24.86 8.28
C GLU A 276 14.10 -23.43 8.69
N TRP A 277 12.85 -23.24 9.07
CA TRP A 277 12.41 -22.02 9.72
C TRP A 277 12.25 -22.25 11.22
N GLN A 278 12.84 -21.36 12.03
CA GLN A 278 12.75 -21.39 13.49
C GLN A 278 11.96 -20.18 13.99
N MET A 279 10.85 -20.46 14.68
CA MET A 279 10.08 -19.45 15.41
C MET A 279 10.81 -18.97 16.65
N LEU A 280 10.65 -17.69 16.97
CA LEU A 280 11.00 -17.15 18.29
C LEU A 280 9.90 -17.46 19.31
N ASP A 281 10.29 -17.58 20.58
CA ASP A 281 9.40 -18.00 21.66
C ASP A 281 8.52 -16.87 22.22
N ASP A 282 8.94 -15.62 22.07
CA ASP A 282 8.27 -14.45 22.65
C ASP A 282 7.44 -13.66 21.62
N THR A 283 6.35 -13.04 22.07
CA THR A 283 5.41 -12.27 21.22
C THR A 283 6.11 -11.15 20.46
N ALA A 284 7.02 -10.46 21.12
CA ALA A 284 7.77 -9.35 20.53
C ALA A 284 8.72 -9.86 19.43
N GLY A 285 9.40 -10.99 19.65
CA GLY A 285 10.17 -11.70 18.64
C GLY A 285 9.34 -12.12 17.42
N ILE A 286 8.15 -12.70 17.64
CA ILE A 286 7.25 -13.13 16.56
C ILE A 286 6.72 -11.92 15.78
N ILE A 287 6.28 -10.86 16.45
CA ILE A 287 5.82 -9.61 15.82
C ILE A 287 6.97 -8.95 15.04
N THR A 288 8.20 -9.02 15.56
CA THR A 288 9.40 -8.52 14.87
C THR A 288 9.72 -9.36 13.63
N GLN A 289 9.57 -10.68 13.69
CA GLN A 289 9.71 -11.55 12.52
C GLN A 289 8.61 -11.28 11.48
N ILE A 290 7.35 -11.13 11.90
CA ILE A 290 6.24 -10.69 11.03
C ILE A 290 6.57 -9.32 10.43
N SER A 291 7.08 -8.38 11.23
CA SER A 291 7.50 -7.05 10.76
C SER A 291 8.69 -7.10 9.81
N ASN A 292 9.64 -8.03 9.97
CA ASN A 292 10.78 -8.20 9.06
C ASN A 292 10.36 -8.87 7.75
N MET A 293 9.46 -9.86 7.81
CA MET A 293 8.81 -10.43 6.62
C MET A 293 7.99 -9.35 5.89
N ALA A 294 7.31 -8.48 6.64
CA ALA A 294 6.64 -7.30 6.11
C ALA A 294 7.62 -6.17 5.73
N ALA A 295 8.86 -6.14 6.23
CA ALA A 295 9.84 -5.11 5.91
C ALA A 295 10.36 -5.25 4.47
N GLY A 296 10.47 -6.47 3.95
CA GLY A 296 10.68 -6.68 2.51
C GLY A 296 9.53 -6.14 1.63
N ILE A 297 8.34 -5.96 2.22
CA ILE A 297 7.20 -5.26 1.61
C ILE A 297 7.29 -3.74 1.89
N ARG A 298 7.77 -3.36 3.08
CA ARG A 298 7.95 -1.98 3.54
C ARG A 298 9.07 -1.25 2.79
N ASP A 299 10.11 -1.91 2.30
CA ASP A 299 11.16 -1.29 1.46
C ASP A 299 10.56 -0.75 0.14
N ARG A 300 9.56 -1.46 -0.40
CA ARG A 300 8.79 -0.99 -1.56
C ARG A 300 7.83 0.14 -1.18
N ALA A 301 7.26 0.11 0.02
CA ALA A 301 6.40 1.18 0.54
C ALA A 301 7.19 2.45 0.89
N THR A 302 8.43 2.32 1.38
CA THR A 302 9.32 3.44 1.74
C THR A 302 9.73 4.21 0.48
N ALA A 303 9.95 3.50 -0.64
CA ALA A 303 10.14 4.14 -1.93
C ALA A 303 8.90 4.95 -2.38
N ALA A 304 7.69 4.47 -2.11
CA ALA A 304 6.45 5.18 -2.40
C ALA A 304 6.19 6.36 -1.45
N GLU A 305 6.52 6.24 -0.15
CA GLU A 305 6.44 7.33 0.82
C GLU A 305 7.43 8.46 0.52
N ALA A 306 8.63 8.13 0.03
CA ALA A 306 9.58 9.14 -0.46
C ALA A 306 9.00 9.92 -1.65
N SER A 307 8.31 9.25 -2.58
CA SER A 307 7.59 9.91 -3.67
C SER A 307 6.42 10.77 -3.18
N LEU A 308 5.67 10.33 -2.16
CA LEU A 308 4.57 11.11 -1.59
C LEU A 308 5.06 12.34 -0.80
N SER A 309 6.14 12.20 -0.02
CA SER A 309 6.76 13.32 0.71
C SER A 309 7.25 14.41 -0.24
N GLN A 310 7.80 14.00 -1.40
CA GLN A 310 8.19 14.93 -2.45
C GLN A 310 6.97 15.66 -3.02
N ALA A 311 5.87 14.96 -3.31
CA ALA A 311 4.63 15.57 -3.79
C ALA A 311 4.00 16.55 -2.78
N ILE A 312 4.08 16.26 -1.48
CA ILE A 312 3.59 17.17 -0.42
C ILE A 312 4.44 18.45 -0.37
N LYS A 313 5.76 18.36 -0.48
CA LYS A 313 6.64 19.54 -0.54
C LYS A 313 6.31 20.42 -1.75
N GLU A 314 6.03 19.82 -2.89
CA GLU A 314 5.62 20.53 -4.10
C GLU A 314 4.27 21.22 -3.92
N ARG A 315 3.30 20.56 -3.27
CA ARG A 315 2.01 21.16 -2.92
C ARG A 315 2.16 22.33 -1.95
N ASP A 316 2.91 22.15 -0.86
CA ASP A 316 3.05 23.18 0.18
C ASP A 316 3.77 24.42 -0.37
N LYS A 317 4.73 24.22 -1.28
CA LYS A 317 5.34 25.30 -2.05
C LYS A 317 4.30 26.07 -2.87
N ALA A 318 3.43 25.36 -3.60
CA ALA A 318 2.37 26.00 -4.40
C ALA A 318 1.35 26.77 -3.53
N VAL A 319 1.06 26.27 -2.32
CA VAL A 319 0.17 26.96 -1.36
C VAL A 319 0.80 28.26 -0.84
N GLU A 320 2.10 28.26 -0.52
CA GLU A 320 2.77 29.47 -0.04
C GLU A 320 2.88 30.52 -1.17
N GLU A 321 3.19 30.10 -2.40
CA GLU A 321 3.14 30.98 -3.58
C GLU A 321 1.76 31.63 -3.74
N THR A 322 0.68 30.85 -3.62
CA THR A 322 -0.71 31.37 -3.68
C THR A 322 -1.02 32.34 -2.53
N ARG A 323 -0.49 32.08 -1.33
CA ARG A 323 -0.69 32.92 -0.16
C ARG A 323 -0.01 34.28 -0.32
N GLU A 324 1.21 34.30 -0.85
CA GLU A 324 1.94 35.54 -1.16
C GLU A 324 1.17 36.38 -2.20
N GLU A 325 0.64 35.75 -3.25
CA GLU A 325 -0.22 36.42 -4.24
C GLU A 325 -1.48 37.04 -3.60
N CYS A 326 -2.14 36.29 -2.71
CA CYS A 326 -3.33 36.78 -2.00
C CYS A 326 -2.99 37.92 -1.03
N ALA A 327 -1.86 37.85 -0.32
CA ALA A 327 -1.41 38.91 0.57
C ALA A 327 -1.13 40.21 -0.20
N ALA A 328 -0.49 40.11 -1.37
CA ALA A 328 -0.26 41.25 -2.25
C ALA A 328 -1.59 41.89 -2.70
N LEU A 329 -2.60 41.08 -3.06
CA LEU A 329 -3.94 41.57 -3.39
C LEU A 329 -4.64 42.27 -2.22
N ILE A 330 -4.52 41.72 -1.00
CA ILE A 330 -5.11 42.32 0.21
C ILE A 330 -4.45 43.66 0.53
N ASP A 331 -3.12 43.78 0.42
CA ASP A 331 -2.41 45.04 0.68
C ASP A 331 -2.85 46.14 -0.31
N VAL A 332 -3.02 45.77 -1.59
CA VAL A 332 -3.61 46.66 -2.60
C VAL A 332 -5.01 47.12 -2.16
N MET A 333 -5.90 46.21 -1.73
CA MET A 333 -7.26 46.56 -1.29
C MET A 333 -7.29 47.39 0.01
N LEU A 334 -6.41 47.10 0.97
CA LEU A 334 -6.32 47.82 2.24
C LEU A 334 -5.75 49.22 2.06
N SER A 335 -4.75 49.39 1.20
CA SER A 335 -4.22 50.70 0.85
C SER A 335 -5.31 51.60 0.25
N GLU A 336 -6.20 51.04 -0.58
CA GLU A 336 -7.31 51.76 -1.19
C GLU A 336 -8.39 52.15 -0.16
N THR A 337 -8.67 51.29 0.83
CA THR A 337 -9.70 51.54 1.87
C THR A 337 -9.21 52.43 3.01
N LEU A 338 -7.95 52.30 3.42
CA LEU A 338 -7.31 53.18 4.40
C LEU A 338 -7.16 54.60 3.88
N TRP A 339 -6.89 54.76 2.58
CA TRP A 339 -6.92 56.06 1.92
C TRP A 339 -8.30 56.73 2.08
N LYS A 340 -9.39 55.98 1.82
CA LYS A 340 -10.77 56.47 1.96
C LYS A 340 -11.13 56.85 3.41
N THR A 341 -10.68 56.10 4.42
CA THR A 341 -10.99 56.38 5.84
C THR A 341 -10.13 57.49 6.45
N ARG A 342 -8.89 57.68 5.99
CA ARG A 342 -8.04 58.78 6.46
C ARG A 342 -8.59 60.14 6.06
N ASP A 343 -9.11 60.25 4.84
CA ASP A 343 -9.76 61.48 4.38
C ASP A 343 -11.01 61.81 5.21
N TRP A 344 -11.78 60.80 5.60
CA TRP A 344 -12.93 60.94 6.49
C TRP A 344 -12.54 61.48 7.89
N ALA A 345 -11.54 60.88 8.54
CA ALA A 345 -11.10 61.31 9.88
C ALA A 345 -10.55 62.73 9.90
N ARG A 346 -9.91 63.16 8.80
CA ARG A 346 -9.41 64.53 8.63
C ARG A 346 -10.56 65.55 8.59
N GLY A 347 -11.68 65.18 7.94
CA GLY A 347 -12.92 65.96 7.98
C GLY A 347 -13.45 66.12 9.40
N ALA A 348 -13.60 65.01 10.13
CA ALA A 348 -14.14 65.00 11.49
C ALA A 348 -13.30 65.81 12.50
N LEU A 349 -11.97 65.68 12.47
CA LEU A 349 -11.08 66.43 13.36
C LEU A 349 -11.13 67.94 13.10
N THR A 350 -11.30 68.35 11.84
CA THR A 350 -11.44 69.77 11.47
C THR A 350 -12.68 70.39 12.12
N ILE A 351 -13.75 69.61 12.26
CA ILE A 351 -15.02 70.04 12.86
C ILE A 351 -14.93 70.10 14.38
N ALA A 352 -14.36 69.06 14.99
CA ALA A 352 -14.13 69.01 16.43
C ALA A 352 -13.25 70.18 16.91
N ALA A 353 -12.20 70.53 16.15
CA ALA A 353 -11.33 71.66 16.46
C ALA A 353 -12.09 73.01 16.42
N ARG A 354 -13.05 73.19 15.50
CA ARG A 354 -13.90 74.39 15.45
C ARG A 354 -14.84 74.48 16.66
N ALA A 355 -15.37 73.35 17.13
CA ALA A 355 -16.28 73.30 18.26
C ALA A 355 -15.60 73.69 19.59
N ILE A 356 -14.37 73.21 19.82
CA ILE A 356 -13.58 73.52 21.02
C ILE A 356 -13.23 75.01 21.08
N ARG A 357 -12.85 75.60 19.94
CA ARG A 357 -12.50 77.03 19.85
C ARG A 357 -13.66 77.97 20.23
N ARG A 358 -14.91 77.48 20.18
CA ARG A 358 -16.11 78.22 20.60
C ARG A 358 -16.46 78.07 22.08
N GLY A 359 -15.58 77.51 22.90
CA GLY A 359 -15.74 77.45 24.36
C GLY A 359 -16.87 76.54 24.85
N ARG A 360 -17.40 75.66 23.99
CA ARG A 360 -18.42 74.69 24.39
C ARG A 360 -17.75 73.45 24.96
N HIS A 361 -17.86 73.25 26.27
CA HIS A 361 -17.58 71.96 26.90
C HIS A 361 -18.72 71.00 26.59
N LEU A 362 -18.69 70.39 25.40
CA LEU A 362 -19.59 69.27 25.08
C LEU A 362 -19.11 68.02 25.82
N THR A 363 -20.06 67.31 26.44
CA THR A 363 -19.78 66.00 27.03
C THR A 363 -19.39 65.00 25.92
N VAL A 364 -18.68 63.93 26.26
CA VAL A 364 -18.21 62.93 25.28
C VAL A 364 -19.38 62.31 24.50
N GLN A 365 -20.52 62.12 25.15
CA GLN A 365 -21.76 61.64 24.51
C GLN A 365 -22.39 62.68 23.58
N GLU A 366 -22.39 63.97 23.93
CA GLU A 366 -22.84 65.03 23.01
C GLU A 366 -21.87 65.25 21.85
N LYS A 367 -20.57 65.02 22.03
CA LYS A 367 -19.59 65.05 20.94
C LYS A 367 -19.80 63.87 19.98
N ALA A 368 -20.04 62.67 20.50
CA ALA A 368 -20.35 61.48 19.70
C ALA A 368 -21.70 61.62 18.98
N LYS A 369 -22.72 62.14 19.66
CA LYS A 369 -24.05 62.40 19.08
C LYS A 369 -24.02 63.50 18.02
N ASN A 370 -23.34 64.63 18.26
CA ASN A 370 -23.19 65.68 17.24
C ASN A 370 -22.32 65.24 16.06
N ALA A 371 -21.34 64.35 16.27
CA ALA A 371 -20.56 63.77 15.17
C ALA A 371 -21.43 62.82 14.33
N LEU A 372 -22.25 61.98 14.96
CA LEU A 372 -23.23 61.10 14.30
C LEU A 372 -24.34 61.90 13.59
N GLU A 373 -24.91 62.93 14.22
CA GLU A 373 -25.92 63.81 13.61
C GLU A 373 -25.33 64.66 12.46
N TRP A 374 -24.03 64.95 12.47
CA TRP A 374 -23.34 65.59 11.33
C TRP A 374 -23.04 64.59 10.19
N ILE A 375 -22.79 63.31 10.51
CA ILE A 375 -22.68 62.20 9.55
C ILE A 375 -24.03 61.90 8.90
N GLU A 376 -25.12 61.98 9.66
CA GLU A 376 -26.47 61.67 9.19
C GLU A 376 -27.20 62.88 8.59
N GLY A 377 -26.84 64.11 8.99
CA GLY A 377 -27.49 65.36 8.55
C GLY A 377 -26.70 66.21 7.53
N GLY A 378 -25.47 65.81 7.18
CA GLY A 378 -24.66 66.50 6.18
C GLY A 378 -24.85 65.94 4.78
N GLU A 379 -25.83 66.46 4.04
CA GLU A 379 -25.71 66.52 2.58
C GLU A 379 -24.51 67.41 2.20
N ALA A 380 -23.71 66.88 1.26
CA ALA A 380 -22.53 67.44 0.55
C ALA A 380 -21.15 67.29 1.22
#